data_AF-A0A968BXF5-F1
#
_entry.id   AF-A0A968BXF5-F1
#
_cell.length_a   1.000
_cell.length_b   1.000
_cell.length_c   1.000
_cell.angle_alpha   90.00
_cell.angle_beta   90.00
_cell.angle_gamma   90.00
#
_symmetry.space_group_name_H-M   'P 1'
#
loop_
_entity.id
_entity.type
_entity.pdbx_description
1 polymer ?
#
loop_
_entity_poly.entity_id
_entity_poly.type
_entity_poly.pdbx_seq_one_letter_code
_entity_poly.pdbx_strand_id
1 'polypeptide(L)'
;DIWWNVRGSAAGSIVAYGLGITNLDPLAHELIFERFLNPGRVSMPDIDLDYPDDRREEMIQYTVEKYGADKVAQIITFGTLGAKAAIRDVGRALDIPLGEVDKVARLVPAGPGVKLADSLDKVVELRQLYEGVDYVKSMIDTALEVEGVSRHASTHAAGVVVTDKALVEYTPLHRPTRGADEGLPVTQYTMDVLEGTGLLKVDFLGLSTLTVLRKAVDLIEERHNVSFTQQDIPLDDPKAYELLASGNVLGIFQVEGGGFRR
;
A
#
# COMPACT_ATOMS: atom_id res chain seq x y z
N ASP A 1 -8.32 -17.40 -15.01
CA ASP A 1 -7.34 -17.98 -14.07
C ASP A 1 -6.65 -16.99 -13.14
N ILE A 2 -6.83 -15.66 -13.31
CA ILE A 2 -6.35 -14.69 -12.30
C ILE A 2 -7.46 -14.48 -11.29
N TRP A 3 -7.22 -14.84 -10.04
CA TRP A 3 -8.15 -14.59 -8.94
C TRP A 3 -8.13 -13.11 -8.60
N TRP A 4 -9.25 -12.56 -8.13
CA TRP A 4 -9.33 -11.14 -7.77
C TRP A 4 -10.26 -10.94 -6.59
N ASN A 5 -10.06 -9.84 -5.87
CA ASN A 5 -10.99 -9.41 -4.85
C ASN A 5 -11.19 -7.89 -4.91
N VAL A 6 -12.31 -7.41 -4.38
CA VAL A 6 -12.59 -5.98 -4.25
C VAL A 6 -12.44 -5.58 -2.79
N ARG A 7 -11.79 -4.45 -2.53
CA ARG A 7 -11.70 -3.86 -1.19
C ARG A 7 -12.66 -2.69 -1.02
N GLY A 8 -12.83 -2.32 0.25
CA GLY A 8 -13.55 -1.12 0.63
C GLY A 8 -15.05 -1.22 0.40
N SER A 9 -15.66 -0.08 0.16
CA SER A 9 -17.12 0.03 0.07
C SER A 9 -17.70 -0.52 -1.24
N ALA A 10 -16.88 -0.69 -2.29
CA ALA A 10 -17.31 -1.19 -3.60
C ALA A 10 -18.00 -2.57 -3.52
N ALA A 11 -17.68 -3.39 -2.53
CA ALA A 11 -18.36 -4.67 -2.27
C ALA A 11 -19.85 -4.53 -1.92
N GLY A 12 -20.31 -3.34 -1.49
CA GLY A 12 -21.73 -3.07 -1.19
C GLY A 12 -22.60 -2.82 -2.42
N SER A 13 -22.05 -2.86 -3.63
CA SER A 13 -22.79 -2.58 -4.87
C SER A 13 -23.34 -3.84 -5.53
N ILE A 14 -24.67 -3.96 -5.56
CA ILE A 14 -25.35 -5.06 -6.27
C ILE A 14 -25.08 -5.01 -7.78
N VAL A 15 -24.83 -3.81 -8.33
CA VAL A 15 -24.43 -3.65 -9.73
C VAL A 15 -23.02 -4.18 -9.94
N ALA A 16 -22.09 -3.91 -9.01
CA ALA A 16 -20.73 -4.45 -9.08
C ALA A 16 -20.74 -5.98 -8.97
N TYR A 17 -21.60 -6.55 -8.12
CA TYR A 17 -21.80 -7.99 -8.00
C TYR A 17 -22.37 -8.58 -9.30
N GLY A 18 -23.44 -8.00 -9.85
CA GLY A 18 -24.07 -8.46 -11.08
C GLY A 18 -23.19 -8.35 -12.33
N LEU A 19 -22.20 -7.44 -12.33
CA LEU A 19 -21.21 -7.30 -13.40
C LEU A 19 -19.93 -8.14 -13.18
N GLY A 20 -19.84 -8.89 -12.06
CA GLY A 20 -18.67 -9.70 -11.73
C GLY A 20 -17.43 -8.89 -11.32
N ILE A 21 -17.61 -7.61 -10.92
CA ILE A 21 -16.53 -6.80 -10.37
C ILE A 21 -16.18 -7.32 -8.97
N THR A 22 -17.19 -7.57 -8.14
CA THR A 22 -17.05 -8.24 -6.83
C THR A 22 -17.71 -9.62 -6.87
N ASN A 23 -17.16 -10.56 -6.11
CA ASN A 23 -17.73 -11.90 -5.93
C ASN A 23 -18.61 -12.01 -4.67
N LEU A 24 -18.74 -10.94 -3.90
CA LEU A 24 -19.52 -10.90 -2.66
C LEU A 24 -20.95 -10.43 -2.92
N ASP A 25 -21.96 -11.22 -2.53
CA ASP A 25 -23.37 -10.82 -2.62
C ASP A 25 -23.68 -9.78 -1.52
N PRO A 26 -23.93 -8.51 -1.87
CA PRO A 26 -24.15 -7.48 -0.87
C PRO A 26 -25.48 -7.66 -0.12
N LEU A 27 -26.49 -8.29 -0.72
CA LEU A 27 -27.79 -8.48 -0.07
C LEU A 27 -27.73 -9.59 0.97
N ALA A 28 -27.03 -10.69 0.66
CA ALA A 28 -26.82 -11.79 1.60
C ALA A 28 -26.04 -11.36 2.86
N HIS A 29 -25.20 -10.34 2.73
CA HIS A 29 -24.34 -9.81 3.80
C HIS A 29 -24.80 -8.46 4.35
N GLU A 30 -26.01 -8.00 4.00
CA GLU A 30 -26.59 -6.72 4.46
C GLU A 30 -25.68 -5.50 4.22
N LEU A 31 -24.91 -5.52 3.13
CA LEU A 31 -24.01 -4.44 2.74
C LEU A 31 -24.79 -3.32 2.05
N ILE A 32 -24.44 -2.09 2.40
CA ILE A 32 -25.19 -0.88 2.00
C ILE A 32 -24.48 -0.18 0.83
N PHE A 33 -25.21 0.04 -0.26
CA PHE A 33 -24.69 0.72 -1.48
C PHE A 33 -24.27 2.17 -1.21
N GLU A 34 -25.00 2.89 -0.37
CA GLU A 34 -24.76 4.30 -0.06
C GLU A 34 -23.41 4.57 0.63
N ARG A 35 -22.78 3.52 1.17
CA ARG A 35 -21.40 3.58 1.67
C ARG A 35 -20.38 3.64 0.52
N PHE A 36 -20.71 3.07 -0.63
CA PHE A 36 -19.90 3.15 -1.84
C PHE A 36 -20.13 4.45 -2.59
N LEU A 37 -21.39 4.74 -2.91
CA LEU A 37 -21.76 5.93 -3.65
C LEU A 37 -22.89 6.65 -2.91
N ASN A 38 -22.57 7.79 -2.32
CA ASN A 38 -23.53 8.57 -1.55
C ASN A 38 -24.16 9.66 -2.42
N PRO A 39 -25.48 9.68 -2.65
CA PRO A 39 -26.15 10.72 -3.42
C PRO A 39 -25.94 12.15 -2.87
N GLY A 40 -25.73 12.29 -1.56
CA GLY A 40 -25.46 13.56 -0.89
C GLY A 40 -24.00 14.03 -0.95
N ARG A 41 -23.08 13.21 -1.49
CA ARG A 41 -21.67 13.55 -1.66
C ARG A 41 -21.21 13.14 -3.06
N VAL A 42 -21.14 14.11 -3.97
CA VAL A 42 -20.62 13.88 -5.33
C VAL A 42 -19.09 13.75 -5.25
N SER A 43 -18.61 12.52 -5.16
CA SER A 43 -17.21 12.16 -5.30
C SER A 43 -17.07 11.03 -6.31
N MET A 44 -15.94 11.00 -7.02
CA MET A 44 -15.62 9.88 -7.90
C MET A 44 -15.55 8.59 -7.08
N PRO A 45 -16.24 7.50 -7.49
CA PRO A 45 -16.13 6.22 -6.80
C PRO A 45 -14.73 5.64 -7.03
N ASP A 46 -14.15 5.07 -5.98
CA ASP A 46 -12.85 4.40 -6.03
C ASP A 46 -13.05 2.90 -5.87
N ILE A 47 -12.46 2.11 -6.78
CA ILE A 47 -12.57 0.65 -6.76
C ILE A 47 -11.16 0.08 -6.71
N ASP A 48 -10.81 -0.41 -5.52
CA ASP A 48 -9.55 -1.08 -5.23
C ASP A 48 -9.66 -2.56 -5.56
N LEU A 49 -8.80 -3.03 -6.47
CA LEU A 49 -8.80 -4.41 -6.94
C LEU A 49 -7.53 -5.14 -6.47
N ASP A 50 -7.72 -6.19 -5.68
CA ASP A 50 -6.66 -7.11 -5.28
C ASP A 50 -6.44 -8.18 -6.33
N TYR A 51 -5.17 -8.45 -6.61
CA TYR A 51 -4.72 -9.57 -7.42
C TYR A 51 -3.59 -10.31 -6.68
N PRO A 52 -3.35 -11.59 -7.01
CA PRO A 52 -2.14 -12.28 -6.61
C PRO A 52 -0.89 -11.44 -6.96
N ASP A 53 0.01 -11.25 -6.01
CA ASP A 53 1.22 -10.43 -6.16
C ASP A 53 2.03 -10.81 -7.40
N ASP A 54 2.10 -12.11 -7.69
CA ASP A 54 2.83 -12.72 -8.79
C ASP A 54 2.13 -12.58 -10.16
N ARG A 55 0.91 -12.04 -10.20
CA ARG A 55 0.09 -11.91 -11.42
C ARG A 55 -0.44 -10.48 -11.62
N ARG A 56 -0.27 -9.61 -10.63
CA ARG A 56 -0.67 -8.19 -10.67
C ARG A 56 -0.16 -7.46 -11.91
N GLU A 57 1.09 -7.72 -12.30
CA GLU A 57 1.72 -7.04 -13.44
C GLU A 57 1.00 -7.36 -14.77
N GLU A 58 0.40 -8.54 -14.91
CA GLU A 58 -0.39 -8.90 -16.10
C GLU A 58 -1.62 -7.99 -16.25
N MET A 59 -2.23 -7.55 -15.14
CA MET A 59 -3.39 -6.65 -15.17
C MET A 59 -2.99 -5.23 -15.58
N ILE A 60 -1.81 -4.78 -15.13
CA ILE A 60 -1.23 -3.51 -15.55
C ILE A 60 -0.92 -3.57 -17.05
N GLN A 61 -0.25 -4.63 -17.50
CA GLN A 61 0.09 -4.82 -18.91
C GLN A 61 -1.17 -4.92 -19.79
N TYR A 62 -2.20 -5.64 -19.36
CA TYR A 62 -3.49 -5.68 -20.05
C TYR A 62 -4.11 -4.28 -20.20
N THR A 63 -4.02 -3.46 -19.15
CA THR A 63 -4.53 -2.08 -19.17
C THR A 63 -3.78 -1.24 -20.21
N VAL A 64 -2.46 -1.39 -20.27
CA VAL A 64 -1.57 -0.72 -21.24
C VAL A 64 -1.91 -1.14 -22.67
N GLU A 65 -2.06 -2.44 -22.91
CA GLU A 65 -2.41 -2.98 -24.23
C GLU A 65 -3.81 -2.52 -24.68
N LYS A 66 -4.75 -2.45 -23.74
CA LYS A 66 -6.14 -2.07 -24.01
C LYS A 66 -6.32 -0.58 -24.31
N TYR A 67 -5.66 0.28 -23.55
CA TYR A 67 -5.89 1.73 -23.62
C TYR A 67 -4.79 2.51 -24.34
N GLY A 68 -3.61 1.91 -24.53
CA GLY A 68 -2.45 2.52 -25.17
C GLY A 68 -1.36 2.93 -24.17
N ALA A 69 -0.11 2.68 -24.54
CA ALA A 69 1.06 2.96 -23.69
C ALA A 69 1.29 4.45 -23.42
N ASP A 70 0.76 5.34 -24.25
CA ASP A 70 0.79 6.79 -24.06
C ASP A 70 -0.32 7.31 -23.12
N LYS A 71 -1.27 6.45 -22.72
CA LYS A 71 -2.45 6.80 -21.91
C LYS A 71 -2.46 6.19 -20.51
N VAL A 72 -1.50 5.31 -20.21
CA VAL A 72 -1.39 4.58 -18.94
C VAL A 72 -0.03 4.83 -18.30
N ALA A 73 -0.03 5.26 -17.04
CA ALA A 73 1.18 5.54 -16.28
C ALA A 73 1.01 5.12 -14.82
N GLN A 74 2.13 4.83 -14.16
CA GLN A 74 2.15 4.67 -12.71
C GLN A 74 2.16 6.05 -12.03
N ILE A 75 1.72 6.09 -10.78
CA ILE A 75 1.72 7.35 -10.00
C ILE A 75 3.05 7.52 -9.26
N ILE A 76 3.62 8.72 -9.26
CA ILE A 76 4.81 9.01 -8.44
C ILE A 76 4.46 9.15 -6.97
N THR A 77 5.39 8.70 -6.14
CA THR A 77 5.43 9.00 -4.71
C THR A 77 6.79 9.58 -4.37
N PHE A 78 6.85 10.37 -3.30
CA PHE A 78 8.11 10.91 -2.81
C PHE A 78 8.38 10.32 -1.43
N GLY A 79 9.52 9.63 -1.30
CA GLY A 79 10.01 9.24 0.02
C GLY A 79 10.48 10.47 0.76
N THR A 80 9.85 10.81 1.89
CA THR A 80 10.26 11.92 2.74
C THR A 80 11.20 11.46 3.85
N LEU A 81 11.97 12.39 4.42
CA LEU A 81 12.79 12.13 5.60
C LEU A 81 11.91 12.05 6.84
N GLY A 82 11.62 10.83 7.32
CA GLY A 82 11.08 10.64 8.67
C GLY A 82 12.14 10.92 9.74
N ALA A 83 11.72 11.17 10.99
CA ALA A 83 12.59 11.55 12.12
C ALA A 83 13.92 10.77 12.20
N LYS A 84 13.86 9.43 12.17
CA LYS A 84 15.07 8.57 12.24
C LYS A 84 15.96 8.70 11.00
N ALA A 85 15.36 8.85 9.82
CA ALA A 85 16.10 9.00 8.58
C ALA A 85 16.79 10.37 8.52
N ALA A 86 16.12 11.43 8.98
CA ALA A 86 16.68 12.77 9.11
C ALA A 86 17.93 12.75 10.00
N ILE A 87 17.85 12.18 11.20
CA ILE A 87 19.01 12.04 12.10
C ILE A 87 20.16 11.28 11.41
N ARG A 88 19.86 10.17 10.73
CA ARG A 88 20.87 9.33 10.09
C ARG A 88 21.54 9.97 8.88
N ASP A 89 20.80 10.70 8.07
CA ASP A 89 21.33 11.38 6.88
C ASP A 89 22.12 12.62 7.29
N VAL A 90 21.63 13.42 8.25
CA VAL A 90 22.37 14.58 8.80
C VAL A 90 23.63 14.14 9.54
N GLY A 91 23.55 13.14 10.41
CA GLY A 91 24.71 12.65 11.15
C GLY A 91 25.83 12.18 10.24
N ARG A 92 25.49 11.55 9.11
CA ARG A 92 26.45 11.18 8.07
C ARG A 92 27.05 12.38 7.36
N ALA A 93 26.24 13.41 7.07
CA ALA A 93 26.72 14.63 6.43
C ALA A 93 27.66 15.45 7.33
N LEU A 94 27.45 15.37 8.65
CA LEU A 94 28.31 15.98 9.67
C LEU A 94 29.52 15.12 10.06
N ASP A 95 29.73 13.98 9.40
CA ASP A 95 30.82 13.03 9.68
C ASP A 95 30.84 12.51 11.12
N ILE A 96 29.67 12.39 11.75
CA ILE A 96 29.53 11.79 13.09
C ILE A 96 29.62 10.26 12.95
N PRO A 97 30.38 9.55 13.82
CA PRO A 97 30.48 8.10 13.76
C PRO A 97 29.10 7.41 13.75
N LEU A 98 28.86 6.53 12.77
CA LEU A 98 27.55 5.90 12.55
C LEU A 98 27.01 5.16 13.78
N GLY A 99 27.90 4.62 14.62
CA GLY A 99 27.51 3.98 15.87
C GLY A 99 26.88 4.94 16.88
N GLU A 100 27.27 6.21 16.89
CA GLU A 100 26.65 7.23 17.74
C GLU A 100 25.36 7.74 17.14
N VAL A 101 25.33 7.97 15.83
CA VAL A 101 24.13 8.36 15.10
C VAL A 101 23.02 7.32 15.29
N ASP A 102 23.34 6.02 15.22
CA ASP A 102 22.35 4.96 15.41
C ASP A 102 21.87 4.86 16.87
N LYS A 103 22.72 5.15 17.85
CA LYS A 103 22.31 5.23 19.27
C LYS A 103 21.23 6.31 19.44
N VAL A 104 21.46 7.52 18.93
CA VAL A 104 20.49 8.62 19.00
C VAL A 104 19.21 8.27 18.22
N ALA A 105 19.33 7.75 17.01
CA ALA A 105 18.17 7.41 16.16
C ALA A 105 17.28 6.29 16.75
N ARG A 106 17.84 5.38 17.58
CA ARG A 106 17.06 4.32 18.24
C ARG A 106 16.16 4.84 19.35
N LEU A 107 16.52 5.96 19.99
CA LEU A 107 15.72 6.57 21.05
C LEU A 107 14.41 7.18 20.53
N VAL A 108 14.37 7.54 19.24
CA VAL A 108 13.13 7.98 18.59
C VAL A 108 12.15 6.80 18.53
N PRO A 109 10.88 6.96 18.94
CA PRO A 109 9.86 5.92 18.79
C PRO A 109 9.70 5.45 17.34
N ALA A 110 9.31 4.19 17.16
CA ALA A 110 8.93 3.68 15.85
C ALA A 110 7.43 3.89 15.64
N GLY A 111 7.04 4.31 14.44
CA GLY A 111 5.64 4.45 14.07
C GLY A 111 5.43 5.40 12.91
N PRO A 112 4.29 5.29 12.21
CA PRO A 112 3.90 6.26 11.20
C PRO A 112 3.65 7.63 11.83
N GLY A 113 4.12 8.70 11.17
CA GLY A 113 3.88 10.08 11.61
C GLY A 113 4.63 10.53 12.87
N VAL A 114 5.59 9.74 13.38
CA VAL A 114 6.44 10.16 14.50
C VAL A 114 7.28 11.36 14.07
N LYS A 115 7.14 12.46 14.81
CA LYS A 115 7.92 13.69 14.63
C LYS A 115 9.09 13.75 15.61
N LEU A 116 10.21 14.30 15.15
CA LEU A 116 11.40 14.45 15.98
C LEU A 116 11.17 15.41 17.15
N ALA A 117 10.44 16.50 16.94
CA ALA A 117 10.08 17.45 18.00
C ALA A 117 9.29 16.77 19.14
N ASP A 118 8.24 16.01 18.80
CA ASP A 118 7.46 15.26 19.80
C ASP A 118 8.31 14.21 20.54
N SER A 119 9.32 13.66 19.86
CA SER A 119 10.21 12.65 20.43
C SER A 119 11.16 13.28 21.46
N LEU A 120 11.62 14.51 21.24
CA LEU A 120 12.43 15.27 22.20
C LEU A 120 11.64 15.57 23.48
N ASP A 121 10.34 15.85 23.37
CA ASP A 121 9.49 16.13 24.53
C ASP A 121 9.16 14.87 25.33
N LYS A 122 8.95 13.73 24.64
CA LYS A 122 8.49 12.49 25.26
C LYS A 122 9.61 11.59 25.79
N VAL A 123 10.81 11.68 25.22
CA VAL A 123 11.92 10.77 25.53
C VAL A 123 13.01 11.52 26.30
N VAL A 124 13.01 11.34 27.62
CA VAL A 124 13.96 12.00 28.54
C VAL A 124 15.41 11.78 28.14
N GLU A 125 15.77 10.55 27.75
CA GLU A 125 17.14 10.20 27.34
C GLU A 125 17.57 10.94 26.06
N LEU A 126 16.66 11.07 25.09
CA LEU A 126 16.92 11.82 23.86
C LEU A 126 17.17 13.31 24.17
N ARG A 127 16.36 13.88 25.08
CA ARG A 127 16.52 15.26 25.53
C ARG A 127 17.83 15.49 26.28
N GLN A 128 18.24 14.56 27.13
CA GLN A 128 19.51 14.65 27.85
C GLN A 128 20.71 14.66 26.90
N LEU A 129 20.69 13.83 25.85
CA LEU A 129 21.75 13.87 24.81
C LEU A 129 21.71 15.16 24.00
N TYR A 130 20.51 15.66 23.68
CA TYR A 130 20.32 16.92 22.98
C TYR A 130 20.87 18.13 23.78
N GLU A 131 20.64 18.17 25.10
CA GLU A 131 21.09 19.27 25.96
C GLU A 131 22.55 19.11 26.42
N GLY A 132 23.06 17.88 26.50
CA GLY A 132 24.36 17.57 27.10
C GLY A 132 25.53 17.42 26.12
N VAL A 133 25.27 17.29 24.81
CA VAL A 133 26.30 16.99 23.82
C VAL A 133 26.16 17.89 22.59
N ASP A 134 27.12 18.81 22.39
CA ASP A 134 27.04 19.88 21.38
C ASP A 134 26.87 19.38 19.93
N TYR A 135 27.57 18.31 19.55
CA TYR A 135 27.44 17.75 18.20
C TYR A 135 26.10 17.02 18.00
N VAL A 136 25.53 16.43 19.06
CA VAL A 136 24.19 15.82 19.01
C VAL A 136 23.13 16.89 18.89
N LYS A 137 23.28 17.99 19.64
CA LYS A 137 22.42 19.17 19.52
C LYS A 137 22.38 19.68 18.08
N SER A 138 23.56 19.94 17.51
CA SER A 138 23.71 20.45 16.14
C SER A 138 23.10 19.50 15.10
N MET A 139 23.31 18.18 15.27
CA MET A 139 22.72 17.15 14.42
C MET A 139 21.19 17.14 14.52
N ILE A 140 20.63 17.22 15.72
CA ILE A 140 19.17 17.19 15.94
C ILE A 140 18.52 18.48 15.44
N ASP A 141 19.10 19.65 15.71
CA ASP A 141 18.60 20.94 15.21
C ASP A 141 18.54 20.93 13.68
N THR A 142 19.60 20.48 13.02
CA THR A 142 19.62 20.34 11.56
C THR A 142 18.64 19.27 11.08
N ALA A 143 18.49 18.16 11.81
CA ALA A 143 17.52 17.10 11.47
C ALA A 143 16.07 17.58 11.57
N LEU A 144 15.75 18.49 12.51
CA LEU A 144 14.44 19.13 12.62
C LEU A 144 14.12 19.99 11.40
N GLU A 145 15.11 20.68 10.82
CA GLU A 145 14.92 21.51 9.64
C GLU A 145 14.67 20.71 8.35
N VAL A 146 15.23 19.51 8.25
CA VAL A 146 15.10 18.65 7.04
C VAL A 146 14.07 17.54 7.19
N GLU A 147 13.47 17.37 8.37
CA GLU A 147 12.37 16.43 8.58
C GLU A 147 11.20 16.75 7.63
N GLY A 148 10.67 15.72 6.98
CA GLY A 148 9.55 15.85 6.04
C GLY A 148 9.94 16.29 4.63
N VAL A 149 11.19 16.72 4.39
CA VAL A 149 11.66 17.07 3.05
C VAL A 149 11.67 15.83 2.14
N SER A 150 11.26 16.00 0.89
CA SER A 150 11.30 14.95 -0.14
C SER A 150 12.75 14.58 -0.47
N ARG A 151 13.06 13.29 -0.40
CA ARG A 151 14.42 12.76 -0.56
C ARG A 151 14.67 12.13 -1.92
N HIS A 152 13.71 11.37 -2.44
CA HIS A 152 13.82 10.67 -3.71
C HIS A 152 12.43 10.38 -4.30
N ALA A 153 12.38 10.28 -5.62
CA ALA A 153 11.23 9.79 -6.35
C ALA A 153 11.12 8.27 -6.21
N SER A 154 9.89 7.78 -6.06
CA SER A 154 9.53 6.37 -6.04
C SER A 154 8.21 6.18 -6.79
N THR A 155 7.85 4.96 -7.09
CA THR A 155 6.56 4.62 -7.71
C THR A 155 5.54 4.23 -6.62
N HIS A 156 4.29 4.69 -6.75
CA HIS A 156 3.17 4.23 -5.94
C HIS A 156 2.97 2.72 -6.10
N ALA A 157 2.80 2.01 -4.99
CA ALA A 157 2.78 0.55 -5.00
C ALA A 157 1.54 -0.04 -5.67
N ALA A 158 0.44 0.71 -5.78
CA ALA A 158 -0.86 0.19 -6.26
C ALA A 158 -1.42 0.93 -7.49
N GLY A 159 -1.08 2.20 -7.67
CA GLY A 159 -1.90 3.11 -8.49
C GLY A 159 -1.37 3.30 -9.89
N VAL A 160 -2.25 3.06 -10.86
CA VAL A 160 -2.07 3.50 -12.24
C VAL A 160 -3.14 4.50 -12.61
N VAL A 161 -2.77 5.44 -13.48
CA VAL A 161 -3.70 6.39 -14.08
C VAL A 161 -4.00 5.94 -15.49
N VAL A 162 -5.28 5.99 -15.86
CA VAL A 162 -5.77 5.71 -17.20
C VAL A 162 -6.48 6.95 -17.74
N THR A 163 -6.15 7.35 -18.97
CA THR A 163 -6.66 8.58 -19.58
C THR A 163 -7.30 8.32 -20.94
N ASP A 164 -8.15 9.25 -21.38
CA ASP A 164 -8.83 9.19 -22.69
C ASP A 164 -7.92 9.68 -23.84
N LYS A 165 -7.01 10.60 -23.54
CA LYS A 165 -5.98 11.16 -24.43
C LYS A 165 -4.57 10.80 -23.96
N ALA A 166 -3.54 11.29 -24.65
CA ALA A 166 -2.17 11.08 -24.21
C ALA A 166 -1.93 11.74 -22.83
N LEU A 167 -1.23 11.06 -21.93
CA LEU A 167 -0.96 11.52 -20.56
C LEU A 167 -0.30 12.88 -20.49
N VAL A 168 0.54 13.20 -21.48
CA VAL A 168 1.27 14.48 -21.57
C VAL A 168 0.35 15.68 -21.76
N GLU A 169 -0.91 15.48 -22.15
CA GLU A 169 -1.92 16.54 -22.15
C GLU A 169 -2.39 16.93 -20.75
N TYR A 170 -2.24 16.02 -19.77
CA TYR A 170 -2.75 16.18 -18.41
C TYR A 170 -1.65 16.34 -17.34
N THR A 171 -0.53 15.63 -17.50
CA THR A 171 0.57 15.62 -16.51
C THR A 171 1.92 15.43 -17.18
N PRO A 172 2.99 16.10 -16.71
CA PRO A 172 4.35 15.73 -17.10
C PRO A 172 4.69 14.32 -16.59
N LEU A 173 5.58 13.65 -17.30
CA LEU A 173 6.00 12.28 -17.03
C LEU A 173 7.47 12.22 -16.59
N HIS A 174 7.78 11.27 -15.73
CA HIS A 174 9.10 10.85 -15.32
C HIS A 174 9.37 9.46 -15.92
N ARG A 175 10.63 9.13 -16.17
CA ARG A 175 11.03 7.76 -16.53
C ARG A 175 10.69 6.78 -15.39
N PRO A 176 10.64 5.46 -15.63
CA PRO A 176 10.52 4.50 -14.54
C PRO A 176 11.54 4.79 -13.41
N THR A 177 11.10 4.75 -12.15
CA THR A 177 12.00 5.02 -11.01
C THR A 177 12.96 3.86 -10.72
N ARG A 178 12.71 2.69 -11.33
CA ARG A 178 13.56 1.49 -11.29
C ARG A 178 13.68 0.94 -12.71
N GLY A 179 14.91 0.60 -13.12
CA GLY A 179 15.19 0.07 -14.46
C GLY A 179 14.84 1.08 -15.55
N ALA A 180 15.80 1.93 -15.93
CA ALA A 180 15.56 3.13 -16.73
C ALA A 180 14.86 2.91 -18.08
N ASP A 181 14.80 1.67 -18.58
CA ASP A 181 14.32 1.32 -19.92
C ASP A 181 13.22 0.23 -19.95
N GLU A 182 12.76 -0.30 -18.80
CA GLU A 182 11.88 -1.51 -18.76
C GLU A 182 10.60 -1.34 -17.92
N GLY A 183 10.04 -0.13 -17.83
CA GLY A 183 8.82 0.08 -17.03
C GLY A 183 7.87 1.11 -17.64
N LEU A 184 6.67 1.18 -17.08
CA LEU A 184 5.72 2.23 -17.41
C LEU A 184 6.26 3.61 -17.00
N PRO A 185 5.95 4.66 -17.79
CA PRO A 185 6.21 6.01 -17.35
C PRO A 185 5.49 6.28 -16.03
N VAL A 186 6.07 7.16 -15.23
CA VAL A 186 5.50 7.58 -13.95
C VAL A 186 5.03 9.02 -14.10
N THR A 187 3.88 9.39 -13.54
CA THR A 187 3.46 10.80 -13.46
C THR A 187 4.49 11.62 -12.69
N GLN A 188 4.55 12.94 -12.87
CA GLN A 188 5.30 13.81 -11.96
C GLN A 188 4.44 14.40 -10.84
N TYR A 189 3.12 14.37 -11.02
CA TYR A 189 2.16 14.73 -9.98
C TYR A 189 1.86 13.55 -9.07
N THR A 190 1.83 13.82 -7.77
CA THR A 190 1.42 12.85 -6.75
C THR A 190 -0.07 12.56 -6.85
N MET A 191 -0.48 11.49 -6.18
CA MET A 191 -1.88 11.04 -6.12
C MET A 191 -2.86 12.17 -5.80
N ASP A 192 -2.61 12.94 -4.74
CA ASP A 192 -3.51 14.03 -4.31
C ASP A 192 -3.72 15.10 -5.40
N VAL A 193 -2.68 15.39 -6.18
CA VAL A 193 -2.73 16.37 -7.27
C VAL A 193 -3.50 15.81 -8.46
N LEU A 194 -3.30 14.53 -8.79
CA LEU A 194 -4.00 13.85 -9.88
C LEU A 194 -5.48 13.62 -9.59
N GLU A 195 -5.85 13.35 -8.33
CA GLU A 195 -7.26 13.29 -7.93
C GLU A 195 -7.96 14.63 -8.18
N GLY A 196 -7.26 15.74 -7.94
CA GLY A 196 -7.76 17.09 -8.23
C GLY A 196 -7.94 17.40 -9.73
N THR A 197 -7.28 16.67 -10.64
CA THR A 197 -7.45 16.85 -12.08
C THR A 197 -8.58 16.00 -12.66
N GLY A 198 -9.21 15.14 -11.85
CA GLY A 198 -10.33 14.30 -12.28
C GLY A 198 -9.93 13.11 -13.16
N LEU A 199 -8.66 12.73 -13.16
CA LEU A 199 -8.19 11.56 -13.89
C LEU A 199 -8.63 10.26 -13.21
N LEU A 200 -8.92 9.25 -14.02
CA LEU A 200 -9.26 7.92 -13.50
C LEU A 200 -8.01 7.25 -12.93
N LYS A 201 -8.04 7.02 -11.62
CA LYS A 201 -7.13 6.14 -10.91
C LYS A 201 -7.70 4.73 -10.89
N VAL A 202 -6.84 3.74 -11.10
CA VAL A 202 -7.14 2.33 -10.83
C VAL A 202 -6.04 1.79 -9.92
N ASP A 203 -6.42 1.31 -8.74
CA ASP A 203 -5.49 0.67 -7.82
C ASP A 203 -5.50 -0.85 -8.09
N PHE A 204 -4.42 -1.31 -8.73
CA PHE A 204 -4.08 -2.72 -8.83
C PHE A 204 -3.24 -3.07 -7.61
N LEU A 205 -3.83 -3.67 -6.59
CA LEU A 205 -3.13 -4.09 -5.39
C LEU A 205 -2.62 -5.52 -5.54
N GLY A 206 -1.40 -5.72 -5.05
CA GLY A 206 -0.90 -7.06 -4.78
C GLY A 206 -1.38 -7.54 -3.42
N LEU A 207 -1.97 -8.74 -3.37
CA LEU A 207 -2.27 -9.45 -2.13
C LEU A 207 -1.61 -10.83 -2.11
N SER A 208 -0.54 -10.96 -1.32
CA SER A 208 0.18 -12.22 -1.11
C SER A 208 -0.70 -13.38 -0.66
N THR A 209 -1.76 -13.10 0.12
CA THR A 209 -2.74 -14.12 0.54
C THR A 209 -3.43 -14.78 -0.64
N LEU A 210 -3.75 -14.03 -1.71
CA LEU A 210 -4.33 -14.62 -2.92
C LEU A 210 -3.31 -15.50 -3.66
N THR A 211 -2.03 -15.10 -3.71
CA THR A 211 -0.97 -15.95 -4.26
C THR A 211 -0.81 -17.25 -3.47
N VAL A 212 -0.78 -17.17 -2.14
CA VAL A 212 -0.66 -18.35 -1.27
C VAL A 212 -1.87 -19.28 -1.45
N LEU A 213 -3.08 -18.72 -1.49
CA LEU A 213 -4.31 -19.50 -1.66
C LEU A 213 -4.33 -20.24 -3.01
N ARG A 214 -3.96 -19.55 -4.10
CA ARG A 214 -3.84 -20.18 -5.42
C ARG A 214 -2.85 -21.32 -5.42
N LYS A 215 -1.65 -21.10 -4.90
CA LYS A 215 -0.62 -22.16 -4.79
C LYS A 215 -1.10 -23.34 -3.94
N ALA A 216 -1.86 -23.09 -2.88
CA ALA A 216 -2.44 -24.15 -2.07
C ALA A 216 -3.43 -24.99 -2.88
N VAL A 217 -4.31 -24.35 -3.67
CA VAL A 217 -5.24 -25.06 -4.56
C VAL A 217 -4.50 -25.86 -5.62
N ASP A 218 -3.50 -25.29 -6.29
CA ASP A 218 -2.71 -25.99 -7.31
C ASP A 218 -2.07 -27.27 -6.74
N LEU A 219 -1.52 -27.20 -5.52
CA LEU A 219 -0.92 -28.34 -4.82
C LEU A 219 -1.94 -29.39 -4.37
N ILE A 220 -3.16 -28.97 -4.02
CA ILE A 220 -4.25 -29.89 -3.67
C ILE A 220 -4.71 -30.64 -4.92
N GLU A 221 -4.83 -29.94 -6.06
CA GLU A 221 -5.18 -30.55 -7.34
C GLU A 221 -4.11 -31.57 -7.77
N GLU A 222 -2.83 -31.22 -7.68
CA GLU A 222 -1.73 -32.12 -8.02
C GLU A 222 -1.73 -33.42 -7.18
N ARG A 223 -2.02 -33.32 -5.88
CA ARG A 223 -1.91 -34.46 -4.94
C ARG A 223 -3.18 -35.27 -4.80
N HIS A 224 -4.32 -34.63 -4.90
CA HIS A 224 -5.62 -35.22 -4.58
C HIS A 224 -6.57 -35.25 -5.77
N ASN A 225 -6.20 -34.65 -6.91
CA ASN A 225 -7.05 -34.53 -8.11
C ASN A 225 -8.40 -33.87 -7.77
N VAL A 226 -8.37 -32.91 -6.84
CA VAL A 226 -9.49 -32.07 -6.44
C VAL A 226 -9.11 -30.63 -6.74
N SER A 227 -9.89 -29.95 -7.58
CA SER A 227 -9.68 -28.55 -7.92
C SER A 227 -10.72 -27.66 -7.23
N PHE A 228 -10.31 -26.45 -6.87
CA PHE A 228 -11.19 -25.44 -6.29
C PHE A 228 -11.10 -24.16 -7.11
N THR A 229 -12.23 -23.50 -7.34
CA THR A 229 -12.24 -22.11 -7.79
C THR A 229 -12.37 -21.18 -6.58
N GLN A 230 -12.16 -19.87 -6.77
CA GLN A 230 -12.35 -18.90 -5.69
C GLN A 230 -13.79 -18.91 -5.16
N GLN A 231 -14.77 -19.25 -6.00
CA GLN A 231 -16.19 -19.28 -5.68
C GLN A 231 -16.64 -20.60 -5.03
N ASP A 232 -15.92 -21.69 -5.28
CA ASP A 232 -16.33 -23.04 -4.84
C ASP A 232 -15.72 -23.47 -3.50
N ILE A 233 -14.91 -22.60 -2.86
CA ILE A 233 -14.35 -22.88 -1.53
C ILE A 233 -15.48 -22.85 -0.49
N PRO A 234 -15.71 -23.94 0.28
CA PRO A 234 -16.75 -23.98 1.31
C PRO A 234 -16.52 -22.93 2.40
N LEU A 235 -17.59 -22.24 2.81
CA LEU A 235 -17.55 -21.18 3.82
C LEU A 235 -18.06 -21.63 5.21
N ASP A 236 -18.60 -22.84 5.29
CA ASP A 236 -19.31 -23.40 6.44
C ASP A 236 -18.63 -24.66 7.01
N ASP A 237 -17.36 -24.92 6.66
CA ASP A 237 -16.61 -26.08 7.16
C ASP A 237 -16.38 -26.00 8.69
N PRO A 238 -16.95 -26.92 9.50
CA PRO A 238 -16.82 -26.88 10.95
C PRO A 238 -15.36 -26.93 11.42
N LYS A 239 -14.49 -27.66 10.71
CA LYS A 239 -13.07 -27.79 11.11
C LYS A 239 -12.31 -26.47 10.94
N ALA A 240 -12.63 -25.69 9.92
CA ALA A 240 -12.08 -24.34 9.76
C ALA A 240 -12.46 -23.43 10.95
N TYR A 241 -13.71 -23.49 11.41
CA TYR A 241 -14.16 -22.74 12.59
C TYR A 241 -13.55 -23.25 13.90
N GLU A 242 -13.36 -24.57 14.06
CA GLU A 242 -12.65 -25.14 15.20
C GLU A 242 -11.20 -24.65 15.28
N LEU A 243 -10.49 -24.60 14.14
CA LEU A 243 -9.13 -24.05 14.07
C LEU A 243 -9.11 -22.58 14.48
N LEU A 244 -10.02 -21.76 13.94
CA LEU A 244 -10.14 -20.34 14.31
C LEU A 244 -10.43 -20.15 15.80
N ALA A 245 -11.35 -20.93 16.36
CA ALA A 245 -11.73 -20.86 17.77
C ALA A 245 -10.63 -21.34 18.73
N SER A 246 -9.71 -22.18 18.26
CA SER A 246 -8.58 -22.67 19.07
C SER A 246 -7.53 -21.60 19.38
N GLY A 247 -7.55 -20.46 18.70
CA GLY A 247 -6.50 -19.43 18.79
C GLY A 247 -5.19 -19.79 18.06
N ASN A 248 -5.10 -20.98 17.47
CA ASN A 248 -3.96 -21.40 16.65
C ASN A 248 -4.04 -20.81 15.22
N VAL A 249 -4.06 -19.48 15.15
CA VAL A 249 -4.34 -18.71 13.93
C VAL A 249 -3.07 -18.06 13.33
N LEU A 250 -1.89 -18.63 13.61
CA LEU A 250 -0.64 -18.20 12.97
C LEU A 250 -0.70 -18.51 11.46
N GLY A 251 -0.41 -17.52 10.62
CA GLY A 251 -0.52 -17.65 9.16
C GLY A 251 -1.95 -17.56 8.61
N ILE A 252 -2.95 -17.24 9.44
CA ILE A 252 -4.32 -16.95 8.98
C ILE A 252 -4.48 -15.44 8.82
N PHE A 253 -4.68 -15.00 7.58
CA PHE A 253 -4.77 -13.59 7.20
C PHE A 253 -5.71 -12.78 8.12
N GLN A 254 -5.31 -11.54 8.45
CA GLN A 254 -5.98 -10.57 9.33
C GLN A 254 -6.11 -10.91 10.83
N VAL A 255 -6.03 -12.18 11.23
CA VAL A 255 -6.22 -12.59 12.64
C VAL A 255 -4.93 -13.06 13.32
N GLU A 256 -3.77 -12.82 12.72
CA GLU A 256 -2.48 -13.26 13.28
C GLU A 256 -2.03 -12.45 14.51
N GLY A 257 -2.67 -11.33 14.84
CA GLY A 257 -2.23 -10.47 15.94
C GLY A 257 -2.30 -11.19 17.30
N GLY A 258 -1.36 -10.89 18.22
CA GLY A 258 -1.34 -11.50 19.56
C GLY A 258 -2.58 -11.20 20.42
N GLY A 259 -3.42 -10.23 20.03
CA GLY A 259 -4.74 -10.03 20.61
C GLY A 259 -5.78 -11.07 20.17
N PHE A 260 -5.72 -11.54 18.92
CA PHE A 260 -6.64 -12.54 18.36
C PHE A 260 -6.28 -13.98 18.74
N ARG A 261 -5.02 -14.23 19.11
CA ARG A 261 -4.53 -15.56 19.55
C ARG A 261 -4.80 -15.86 21.03
N ARG A 262 -5.40 -14.93 21.78
CA ARG A 262 -5.69 -15.04 23.21
C ARG A 262 -7.19 -15.11 23.41
#